data_AF-A0A357N1M2-F1
#
_entry.id   AF-A0A357N1M2-F1
#
_cell.length_a   1.000
_cell.length_b   1.000
_cell.length_c   1.000
_cell.angle_alpha   90.00
_cell.angle_beta   90.00
_cell.angle_gamma   90.00
#
_symmetry.space_group_name_H-M   'P 1'
#
loop_
_entity.id
_entity.type
_entity.pdbx_description
1 polymer ?
#
loop_
_entity_poly.entity_id
_entity_poly.type
_entity_poly.pdbx_seq_one_letter_code
_entity_poly.pdbx_strand_id
1 'polypeptide(L)'
;MSVAATRLLRLRRLTRCLLQALAIPAALAATAPIAWAGCDNVAPLAGQTVTCSAAAPNPQTVPVSANGEAGITLNIGSGAQLQQSGGGSAISLVGAGGHQLGNQGAISSVGGIAVQLGGGSRVDNLGSISTGNNTALQFVGAGDSVLVNRGTISGRTGVQFGAGNDRLEMLDGSISGGVLQGDGNDVLLISGGTLDSVDQGNGDDQMTVSGGTITGLVTQGGGRDDFVMTGGTIGALQQGDNIDTFRMSGGRIIGAFEDGDQAWMTGGRIGRVNMKLDKNLWDQSGGTVDGNVVTGFDTDTIIISGTAYIGGNISVSGGNDSVTITDGTVRGQVLLSTGNDTFNWNGGGIVYGAIDGGPDDDVANLSNLNRANLGAVPLFDGGSGNDQLNFNNVKTTGVARFQNWEAISLASSTELTFDGDLVLGDSGTGTGTLTLDDTSTLYAGNGAHALRPFAAGALVNVVNAGRIDLTGTGAGDVFSIRGNYRGEGGGLYLRTVLAGDGSNSDRLVIDGGTASGTTGIGILNAGGGGAATLADGILVVQALNGGTTAANAFSLFAPVSAGAYEYFLFKGGVSAGTGENWYLRSTLVAGPTPAPNGNGNATPPAPTPDVAPPPP
;
A
#
# COMPACT_ATOMS: atom_id res chain seq x y z
N MET A 1 -60.16 18.83 -49.67
CA MET A 1 -61.52 19.16 -49.18
C MET A 1 -61.36 20.00 -47.93
N SER A 2 -62.00 21.13 -47.69
CA SER A 2 -62.90 22.00 -48.45
C SER A 2 -63.02 23.22 -47.50
N VAL A 3 -62.61 24.41 -47.92
CA VAL A 3 -63.51 25.52 -48.31
C VAL A 3 -63.79 26.51 -47.17
N ALA A 4 -63.43 27.75 -47.48
CA ALA A 4 -63.75 29.01 -46.83
C ALA A 4 -65.25 29.35 -46.90
N ALA A 5 -65.72 30.25 -46.02
CA ALA A 5 -66.80 31.19 -46.37
C ALA A 5 -66.91 32.36 -45.37
N THR A 6 -66.28 33.48 -45.75
CA THR A 6 -66.85 34.83 -45.90
C THR A 6 -68.30 35.08 -45.42
N ARG A 7 -68.53 36.20 -44.70
CA ARG A 7 -69.33 37.34 -45.24
C ARG A 7 -69.32 38.59 -44.35
N LEU A 8 -69.09 39.71 -45.04
CA LEU A 8 -69.30 41.10 -44.64
C LEU A 8 -70.76 41.39 -44.27
N LEU A 9 -70.99 42.47 -43.49
CA LEU A 9 -71.88 43.55 -43.94
C LEU A 9 -71.51 44.91 -43.28
N ARG A 10 -71.44 45.94 -44.13
CA ARG A 10 -71.22 47.37 -43.84
C ARG A 10 -72.56 48.12 -43.68
N LEU A 11 -72.42 49.42 -43.35
CA LEU A 11 -73.30 50.60 -43.52
C LEU A 11 -74.02 51.03 -42.21
N ARG A 12 -74.17 52.30 -41.83
CA ARG A 12 -73.86 53.63 -42.44
C ARG A 12 -73.94 54.72 -41.36
N ARG A 13 -73.32 55.86 -41.68
CA ARG A 13 -73.27 57.17 -40.99
C ARG A 13 -74.63 57.88 -40.87
N LEU A 14 -74.65 58.97 -40.07
CA LEU A 14 -75.36 60.27 -40.13
C LEU A 14 -75.87 60.65 -38.71
N THR A 15 -75.81 61.85 -38.11
CA THR A 15 -75.30 63.20 -38.44
C THR A 15 -75.30 64.06 -37.15
N ARG A 16 -74.43 65.08 -37.15
CA ARG A 16 -74.33 66.33 -36.35
C ARG A 16 -75.56 66.82 -35.55
N CYS A 17 -75.37 67.41 -34.35
CA CYS A 17 -75.42 68.87 -34.14
C CYS A 17 -74.99 69.33 -32.71
N LEU A 18 -74.48 70.57 -32.66
CA LEU A 18 -74.01 71.43 -31.55
C LEU A 18 -74.92 71.52 -30.30
N LEU A 19 -74.34 71.68 -29.09
CA LEU A 19 -74.33 72.95 -28.33
C LEU A 19 -73.46 72.87 -27.04
N GLN A 20 -72.98 74.05 -26.63
CA GLN A 20 -71.96 74.36 -25.61
C GLN A 20 -72.41 74.14 -24.16
N ALA A 21 -71.46 73.85 -23.26
CA ALA A 21 -71.43 74.39 -21.89
C ALA A 21 -70.03 74.21 -21.26
N LEU A 22 -69.38 75.33 -20.92
CA LEU A 22 -68.20 75.40 -20.06
C LEU A 22 -68.58 75.03 -18.62
N ALA A 23 -67.82 74.11 -18.00
CA ALA A 23 -67.64 74.05 -16.55
C ALA A 23 -66.32 73.33 -16.24
N ILE A 24 -65.31 74.06 -15.78
CA ILE A 24 -64.07 73.53 -15.18
C ILE A 24 -64.20 73.77 -13.66
N PRO A 25 -64.18 72.71 -12.85
CA PRO A 25 -63.17 72.66 -11.80
C PRO A 25 -62.66 71.23 -11.54
N ALA A 26 -61.35 71.02 -11.54
CA ALA A 26 -60.76 69.89 -10.82
C ALA A 26 -59.27 70.14 -10.57
N ALA A 27 -58.91 70.26 -9.30
CA ALA A 27 -57.56 70.14 -8.80
C ALA A 27 -56.97 68.80 -9.26
N LEU A 28 -55.83 68.85 -9.95
CA LEU A 28 -55.06 67.67 -10.31
C LEU A 28 -53.72 67.72 -9.57
N ALA A 29 -53.58 66.83 -8.60
CA ALA A 29 -52.31 66.49 -7.98
C ALA A 29 -51.28 66.11 -9.05
N ALA A 30 -50.18 66.85 -9.12
CA ALA A 30 -49.03 66.50 -9.92
C ALA A 30 -48.28 65.35 -9.23
N THR A 31 -48.60 64.14 -9.70
CA THR A 31 -47.79 62.92 -9.81
C THR A 31 -46.40 62.94 -9.17
N ALA A 32 -46.19 62.05 -8.19
CA ALA A 32 -44.88 61.54 -7.81
C ALA A 32 -44.18 60.90 -9.04
N PRO A 33 -42.85 61.03 -9.19
CA PRO A 33 -42.14 60.27 -10.20
C PRO A 33 -42.13 58.78 -9.82
N ILE A 34 -42.75 57.99 -10.71
CA ILE A 34 -42.35 56.69 -11.27
C ILE A 34 -41.64 55.70 -10.32
N ALA A 35 -42.26 54.53 -10.22
CA ALA A 35 -41.77 53.30 -9.64
C ALA A 35 -40.31 53.00 -9.98
N TRP A 36 -39.47 52.88 -8.94
CA TRP A 36 -38.22 52.13 -9.03
C TRP A 36 -38.54 50.68 -8.83
N ALA A 37 -38.36 49.95 -9.91
CA ALA A 37 -38.61 48.55 -9.99
C ALA A 37 -37.72 48.07 -11.16
N GLY A 38 -37.18 46.86 -11.09
CA GLY A 38 -35.89 46.53 -11.73
C GLY A 38 -34.68 47.10 -10.96
N CYS A 39 -33.46 46.69 -11.30
CA CYS A 39 -32.24 47.18 -10.65
C CYS A 39 -32.18 48.72 -10.61
N ASP A 40 -31.73 49.30 -9.49
CA ASP A 40 -31.62 50.75 -9.28
C ASP A 40 -30.55 51.44 -10.15
N ASN A 41 -29.68 50.68 -10.80
CA ASN A 41 -28.79 51.19 -11.83
C ASN A 41 -28.39 50.05 -12.78
N VAL A 42 -28.41 50.32 -14.08
CA VAL A 42 -28.00 49.37 -15.12
C VAL A 42 -26.69 49.77 -15.81
N ALA A 43 -26.18 50.97 -15.54
CA ALA A 43 -24.89 51.48 -16.02
C ALA A 43 -24.11 52.15 -14.87
N PRO A 44 -23.68 51.38 -13.86
CA PRO A 44 -22.92 51.90 -12.73
C PRO A 44 -21.54 52.43 -13.13
N LEU A 45 -21.09 53.46 -12.40
CA LEU A 45 -19.73 53.98 -12.44
C LEU A 45 -18.87 53.42 -11.29
N ALA A 46 -17.57 53.67 -11.32
CA ALA A 46 -16.62 53.16 -10.34
C ALA A 46 -17.06 53.40 -8.89
N GLY A 47 -16.94 52.36 -8.06
CA GLY A 47 -17.29 52.37 -6.64
C GLY A 47 -18.79 52.44 -6.32
N GLN A 48 -19.68 52.47 -7.32
CA GLN A 48 -21.12 52.53 -7.06
C GLN A 48 -21.69 51.19 -6.59
N THR A 49 -22.81 51.26 -5.87
CA THR A 49 -23.62 50.11 -5.50
C THR A 49 -24.88 50.04 -6.36
N VAL A 50 -25.21 48.83 -6.80
CA VAL A 50 -26.43 48.50 -7.53
C VAL A 50 -27.23 47.49 -6.71
N THR A 51 -28.52 47.71 -6.52
CA THR A 51 -29.45 46.83 -5.84
C THR A 51 -30.58 46.41 -6.76
N CYS A 52 -30.74 45.10 -6.95
CA CYS A 52 -31.85 44.50 -7.68
C CYS A 52 -32.80 43.81 -6.70
N SER A 53 -34.11 44.03 -6.87
CA SER A 53 -35.15 43.46 -6.01
C SER A 53 -36.22 42.74 -6.83
N ALA A 54 -37.23 42.15 -6.18
CA ALA A 54 -38.36 41.51 -6.85
C ALA A 54 -39.36 42.49 -7.50
N ALA A 55 -39.12 43.80 -7.41
CA ALA A 55 -39.99 44.82 -8.00
C ALA A 55 -39.89 44.84 -9.54
N ALA A 56 -41.01 45.05 -10.24
CA ALA A 56 -41.11 44.98 -11.71
C ALA A 56 -40.42 46.12 -12.52
N PRO A 57 -39.54 45.87 -13.50
CA PRO A 57 -39.48 44.62 -14.25
C PRO A 57 -38.72 43.52 -13.52
N ASN A 58 -39.38 42.37 -13.44
CA ASN A 58 -38.88 41.14 -12.84
C ASN A 58 -39.45 39.99 -13.70
N PRO A 59 -38.71 39.46 -14.68
CA PRO A 59 -37.27 39.62 -14.84
C PRO A 59 -36.83 41.00 -15.35
N GLN A 60 -35.70 41.49 -14.85
CA GLN A 60 -34.94 42.59 -15.41
C GLN A 60 -34.26 42.10 -16.70
N THR A 61 -34.65 42.69 -17.83
CA THR A 61 -34.15 42.32 -19.16
C THR A 61 -33.17 43.34 -19.74
N VAL A 62 -32.85 44.41 -19.01
CA VAL A 62 -31.74 45.31 -19.36
C VAL A 62 -30.48 44.85 -18.61
N PRO A 63 -29.34 44.62 -19.29
CA PRO A 63 -28.12 44.19 -18.62
C PRO A 63 -27.65 45.21 -17.59
N VAL A 64 -27.08 44.76 -16.49
CA VAL A 64 -26.21 45.63 -15.67
C VAL A 64 -24.82 45.58 -16.28
N SER A 65 -24.38 46.68 -16.90
CA SER A 65 -23.13 46.71 -17.66
C SER A 65 -22.29 47.95 -17.41
N ALA A 66 -20.97 47.75 -17.25
CA ALA A 66 -19.96 48.80 -17.19
C ALA A 66 -18.65 48.29 -17.82
N ASN A 67 -17.88 49.20 -18.43
CA ASN A 67 -16.60 48.87 -19.05
C ASN A 67 -15.52 49.87 -18.60
N GLY A 68 -14.47 49.37 -17.96
CA GLY A 68 -13.36 50.16 -17.42
C GLY A 68 -13.62 50.78 -16.04
N GLU A 69 -14.78 50.55 -15.45
CA GLU A 69 -15.16 51.03 -14.12
C GLU A 69 -14.79 49.99 -13.07
N ALA A 70 -14.10 50.37 -11.99
CA ALA A 70 -13.64 49.44 -10.95
C ALA A 70 -14.52 49.46 -9.69
N GLY A 71 -14.49 48.41 -8.88
CA GLY A 71 -15.02 48.48 -7.50
C GLY A 71 -16.55 48.55 -7.37
N ILE A 72 -17.31 48.20 -8.41
CA ILE A 72 -18.77 48.19 -8.36
C ILE A 72 -19.27 47.07 -7.44
N THR A 73 -20.24 47.40 -6.57
CA THR A 73 -20.95 46.42 -5.73
C THR A 73 -22.34 46.14 -6.31
N LEU A 74 -22.73 44.89 -6.49
CA LEU A 74 -24.01 44.47 -7.06
C LEU A 74 -24.71 43.49 -6.12
N ASN A 75 -25.88 43.88 -5.61
CA ASN A 75 -26.69 43.11 -4.67
C ASN A 75 -27.97 42.62 -5.36
N ILE A 76 -28.05 41.32 -5.65
CA ILE A 76 -29.25 40.68 -6.20
C ILE A 76 -30.04 40.08 -5.05
N GLY A 77 -31.12 40.75 -4.66
CA GLY A 77 -31.97 40.33 -3.56
C GLY A 77 -32.78 39.06 -3.85
N SER A 78 -33.27 38.41 -2.80
CA SER A 78 -34.16 37.26 -2.92
C SER A 78 -35.39 37.58 -3.78
N GLY A 79 -35.73 36.69 -4.71
CA GLY A 79 -36.85 36.86 -5.65
C GLY A 79 -36.59 37.83 -6.81
N ALA A 80 -35.44 38.51 -6.86
CA ALA A 80 -35.01 39.26 -8.05
C ALA A 80 -34.63 38.28 -9.16
N GLN A 81 -35.06 38.55 -10.39
CA GLN A 81 -34.70 37.79 -11.58
C GLN A 81 -34.06 38.74 -12.59
N LEU A 82 -32.86 38.41 -13.05
CA LEU A 82 -32.17 39.06 -14.16
C LEU A 82 -32.11 38.03 -15.30
N GLN A 83 -32.64 38.38 -16.47
CA GLN A 83 -32.66 37.48 -17.61
C GLN A 83 -32.32 38.23 -18.89
N GLN A 84 -31.25 37.78 -19.55
CA GLN A 84 -30.90 38.27 -20.89
C GLN A 84 -31.26 37.28 -21.98
N SER A 85 -31.59 37.84 -23.13
CA SER A 85 -31.85 37.10 -24.36
C SER A 85 -31.09 37.73 -25.52
N GLY A 86 -30.80 36.97 -26.57
CA GLY A 86 -30.10 37.48 -27.76
C GLY A 86 -28.57 37.44 -27.66
N GLY A 87 -28.01 36.57 -26.81
CA GLY A 87 -26.57 36.31 -26.76
C GLY A 87 -25.74 37.22 -25.84
N GLY A 88 -26.34 38.22 -25.19
CA GLY A 88 -25.67 39.10 -24.23
C GLY A 88 -25.65 38.56 -22.79
N SER A 89 -24.78 39.14 -21.95
CA SER A 89 -24.69 38.79 -20.52
C SER A 89 -25.66 39.58 -19.66
N ALA A 90 -26.24 38.94 -18.63
CA ALA A 90 -27.12 39.63 -17.67
C ALA A 90 -26.38 40.63 -16.81
N ILE A 91 -25.13 40.29 -16.48
CA ILE A 91 -24.19 41.18 -15.84
C ILE A 91 -22.90 41.15 -16.66
N SER A 92 -22.39 42.33 -17.04
CA SER A 92 -21.11 42.49 -17.74
C SER A 92 -20.36 43.68 -17.16
N LEU A 93 -19.53 43.43 -16.15
CA LEU A 93 -18.68 44.44 -15.50
C LEU A 93 -17.22 44.12 -15.82
N VAL A 94 -16.71 44.67 -16.92
CA VAL A 94 -15.43 44.24 -17.52
C VAL A 94 -14.46 45.42 -17.67
N GLY A 95 -13.21 45.13 -18.01
CA GLY A 95 -12.17 46.14 -18.26
C GLY A 95 -11.48 46.68 -17.01
N ALA A 96 -12.06 46.48 -15.82
CA ALA A 96 -11.42 46.69 -14.52
C ALA A 96 -11.92 45.65 -13.51
N GLY A 97 -11.24 45.51 -12.38
CA GLY A 97 -11.51 44.52 -11.34
C GLY A 97 -12.12 45.08 -10.05
N GLY A 98 -12.11 44.26 -8.99
CA GLY A 98 -12.53 44.66 -7.64
C GLY A 98 -14.04 44.69 -7.44
N HIS A 99 -14.83 44.08 -8.34
CA HIS A 99 -16.28 44.04 -8.19
C HIS A 99 -16.70 43.11 -7.06
N GLN A 100 -17.84 43.40 -6.44
CA GLN A 100 -18.47 42.53 -5.44
C GLN A 100 -19.89 42.20 -5.88
N LEU A 101 -20.19 40.93 -6.13
CA LEU A 101 -21.51 40.45 -6.49
C LEU A 101 -22.07 39.55 -5.39
N GLY A 102 -23.10 40.01 -4.69
CA GLY A 102 -23.93 39.18 -3.82
C GLY A 102 -25.17 38.71 -4.55
N ASN A 103 -25.35 37.40 -4.74
CA ASN A 103 -26.53 36.84 -5.41
C ASN A 103 -27.40 35.98 -4.50
N GLN A 104 -28.65 36.40 -4.27
CA GLN A 104 -29.71 35.60 -3.63
C GLN A 104 -30.92 35.37 -4.56
N GLY A 105 -30.86 35.90 -5.79
CA GLY A 105 -31.92 35.81 -6.79
C GLY A 105 -31.57 34.84 -7.92
N ALA A 106 -32.17 35.05 -9.09
CA ALA A 106 -31.89 34.29 -10.29
C ALA A 106 -31.27 35.16 -11.38
N ILE A 107 -30.06 34.80 -11.83
CA ILE A 107 -29.37 35.44 -12.95
C ILE A 107 -29.30 34.42 -14.08
N SER A 108 -29.79 34.79 -15.26
CA SER A 108 -29.75 33.90 -16.42
C SER A 108 -29.47 34.61 -17.73
N SER A 109 -28.83 33.89 -18.66
CA SER A 109 -28.69 34.34 -20.05
C SER A 109 -29.08 33.22 -21.02
N VAL A 110 -29.77 33.60 -22.09
CA VAL A 110 -30.09 32.73 -23.23
C VAL A 110 -29.11 33.04 -24.35
N GLY A 111 -28.10 32.16 -24.51
CA GLY A 111 -27.10 32.21 -25.58
C GLY A 111 -25.80 32.94 -25.22
N GLY A 112 -25.80 33.76 -24.18
CA GLY A 112 -24.62 34.46 -23.67
C GLY A 112 -24.06 33.86 -22.38
N ILE A 113 -23.02 34.50 -21.85
CA ILE A 113 -22.50 34.24 -20.51
C ILE A 113 -23.49 34.84 -19.49
N ALA A 114 -23.84 34.17 -18.40
CA ALA A 114 -24.84 34.77 -17.48
C ALA A 114 -24.24 35.96 -16.70
N VAL A 115 -23.04 35.77 -16.14
CA VAL A 115 -22.29 36.79 -15.40
C VAL A 115 -20.86 36.85 -15.92
N GLN A 116 -20.41 38.05 -16.31
CA GLN A 116 -19.03 38.31 -16.71
C GLN A 116 -18.46 39.48 -15.89
N LEU A 117 -17.36 39.24 -15.18
CA LEU A 117 -16.68 40.20 -14.31
C LEU A 117 -15.21 40.34 -14.72
N GLY A 118 -14.58 41.49 -14.47
CA GLY A 118 -13.12 41.61 -14.56
C GLY A 118 -12.41 40.81 -13.46
N GLY A 119 -11.17 40.36 -13.73
CA GLY A 119 -10.31 39.68 -12.75
C GLY A 119 -10.13 40.49 -11.46
N GLY A 120 -9.90 39.82 -10.34
CA GLY A 120 -9.83 40.46 -9.02
C GLY A 120 -11.19 40.75 -8.39
N SER A 121 -12.26 40.12 -8.88
CA SER A 121 -13.64 40.33 -8.41
C SER A 121 -14.11 39.22 -7.48
N ARG A 122 -15.07 39.52 -6.62
CA ARG A 122 -15.68 38.58 -5.67
C ARG A 122 -17.14 38.31 -6.00
N VAL A 123 -17.55 37.04 -5.91
CA VAL A 123 -18.93 36.58 -6.02
C VAL A 123 -19.31 35.75 -4.80
N ASP A 124 -20.39 36.13 -4.14
CA ASP A 124 -21.05 35.36 -3.08
C ASP A 124 -22.41 34.88 -3.60
N ASN A 125 -22.51 33.60 -4.00
CA ASN A 125 -23.71 33.03 -4.61
C ASN A 125 -24.51 32.15 -3.64
N LEU A 126 -25.70 32.60 -3.27
CA LEU A 126 -26.75 31.83 -2.57
C LEU A 126 -27.94 31.52 -3.50
N GLY A 127 -28.06 32.23 -4.62
CA GLY A 127 -29.13 32.10 -5.60
C GLY A 127 -28.77 31.17 -6.77
N SER A 128 -29.34 31.44 -7.94
CA SER A 128 -29.05 30.70 -9.17
C SER A 128 -28.34 31.57 -10.21
N ILE A 129 -27.26 31.06 -10.80
CA ILE A 129 -26.61 31.63 -12.00
C ILE A 129 -26.67 30.56 -13.08
N SER A 130 -27.41 30.79 -14.17
CA SER A 130 -27.61 29.74 -15.17
C SER A 130 -27.54 30.25 -16.60
N THR A 131 -26.92 29.47 -17.46
CA THR A 131 -27.01 29.64 -18.92
C THR A 131 -27.28 28.28 -19.56
N GLY A 132 -27.63 28.29 -20.85
CA GLY A 132 -27.69 27.08 -21.67
C GLY A 132 -26.29 26.60 -22.04
N ASN A 133 -25.93 26.71 -23.32
CA ASN A 133 -24.68 26.14 -23.86
C ASN A 133 -23.43 27.04 -23.72
N ASN A 134 -23.35 27.88 -22.69
CA ASN A 134 -22.26 28.83 -22.50
C ASN A 134 -21.67 28.77 -21.08
N THR A 135 -20.78 29.69 -20.72
CA THR A 135 -20.23 29.84 -19.37
C THR A 135 -21.23 30.55 -18.45
N ALA A 136 -21.54 30.00 -17.28
CA ALA A 136 -22.49 30.64 -16.37
C ALA A 136 -21.87 31.83 -15.64
N LEU A 137 -20.68 31.65 -15.05
CA LEU A 137 -19.91 32.72 -14.41
C LEU A 137 -18.49 32.76 -14.99
N GLN A 138 -18.07 33.92 -15.47
CA GLN A 138 -16.73 34.14 -16.01
C GLN A 138 -16.03 35.34 -15.37
N PHE A 139 -14.77 35.16 -14.98
CA PHE A 139 -13.83 36.23 -14.68
C PHE A 139 -12.90 36.47 -15.88
N VAL A 140 -12.64 37.73 -16.22
CA VAL A 140 -11.90 38.11 -17.44
C VAL A 140 -10.75 39.05 -17.11
N GLY A 141 -9.56 38.68 -17.57
CA GLY A 141 -8.34 39.45 -17.32
C GLY A 141 -7.59 38.95 -16.09
N ALA A 142 -6.51 39.65 -15.74
CA ALA A 142 -5.68 39.29 -14.60
C ALA A 142 -6.26 39.80 -13.27
N GLY A 143 -6.11 39.01 -12.21
CA GLY A 143 -6.36 39.39 -10.82
C GLY A 143 -7.07 38.30 -10.02
N ASP A 144 -6.73 38.23 -8.74
CA ASP A 144 -7.18 37.21 -7.78
C ASP A 144 -8.68 37.31 -7.49
N SER A 145 -9.46 36.47 -8.16
CA SER A 145 -10.91 36.43 -8.08
C SER A 145 -11.36 35.42 -7.03
N VAL A 146 -12.51 35.68 -6.42
CA VAL A 146 -13.04 34.83 -5.35
C VAL A 146 -14.49 34.46 -5.61
N LEU A 147 -14.81 33.17 -5.55
CA LEU A 147 -16.17 32.66 -5.56
C LEU A 147 -16.46 31.91 -4.26
N VAL A 148 -17.53 32.30 -3.57
CA VAL A 148 -18.13 31.52 -2.49
C VAL A 148 -19.50 31.04 -2.95
N ASN A 149 -19.69 29.74 -3.04
CA ASN A 149 -20.93 29.16 -3.53
C ASN A 149 -21.68 28.36 -2.45
N ARG A 150 -22.97 28.67 -2.30
CA ARG A 150 -24.01 27.91 -1.59
C ARG A 150 -25.23 27.65 -2.46
N GLY A 151 -25.31 28.29 -3.62
CA GLY A 151 -26.43 28.22 -4.56
C GLY A 151 -26.14 27.31 -5.76
N THR A 152 -26.87 27.52 -6.84
CA THR A 152 -26.72 26.73 -8.08
C THR A 152 -26.05 27.56 -9.17
N ILE A 153 -24.97 27.05 -9.76
CA ILE A 153 -24.36 27.58 -10.96
C ILE A 153 -24.44 26.50 -12.04
N SER A 154 -24.95 26.82 -13.23
CA SER A 154 -25.15 25.82 -14.28
C SER A 154 -24.90 26.40 -15.66
N GLY A 155 -24.02 25.75 -16.42
CA GLY A 155 -23.77 26.07 -17.83
C GLY A 155 -23.07 24.90 -18.53
N ARG A 156 -22.66 25.10 -19.78
CA ARG A 156 -21.70 24.19 -20.43
C ARG A 156 -20.36 24.23 -19.69
N THR A 157 -19.96 25.42 -19.28
CA THR A 157 -18.91 25.67 -18.29
C THR A 157 -19.59 26.33 -17.09
N GLY A 158 -19.47 25.74 -15.91
CA GLY A 158 -20.10 26.29 -14.72
C GLY A 158 -19.43 27.59 -14.33
N VAL A 159 -18.13 27.51 -14.04
CA VAL A 159 -17.31 28.65 -13.66
C VAL A 159 -16.02 28.63 -14.47
N GLN A 160 -15.63 29.79 -14.98
CA GLN A 160 -14.34 30.00 -15.61
C GLN A 160 -13.66 31.20 -14.95
N PHE A 161 -12.54 30.96 -14.32
CA PHE A 161 -11.68 31.98 -13.77
C PHE A 161 -10.69 32.52 -14.82
N GLY A 162 -9.87 33.48 -14.40
CA GLY A 162 -9.00 34.27 -15.26
C GLY A 162 -7.54 33.82 -15.12
N ALA A 163 -6.64 34.80 -15.15
CA ALA A 163 -5.27 34.59 -14.66
C ALA A 163 -5.13 35.27 -13.31
N GLY A 164 -4.33 34.71 -12.40
CA GLY A 164 -4.18 35.21 -11.03
C GLY A 164 -4.44 34.09 -10.04
N ASN A 165 -4.24 34.38 -8.75
CA ASN A 165 -4.40 33.36 -7.71
C ASN A 165 -5.88 33.33 -7.29
N ASP A 166 -6.66 32.51 -7.98
CA ASP A 166 -8.09 32.46 -7.87
C ASP A 166 -8.55 31.51 -6.75
N ARG A 167 -9.69 31.82 -6.12
CA ARG A 167 -10.20 31.07 -4.97
C ARG A 167 -11.66 30.67 -5.13
N LEU A 168 -11.93 29.37 -4.96
CA LEU A 168 -13.28 28.82 -4.84
C LEU A 168 -13.51 28.21 -3.46
N GLU A 169 -14.53 28.70 -2.76
CA GLU A 169 -15.09 28.05 -1.58
C GLU A 169 -16.46 27.44 -1.91
N MET A 170 -16.50 26.12 -2.03
CA MET A 170 -17.71 25.35 -2.24
C MET A 170 -18.28 24.87 -0.90
N LEU A 171 -19.34 25.54 -0.45
CA LEU A 171 -19.92 25.34 0.88
C LEU A 171 -21.23 24.55 0.83
N ASP A 172 -22.04 24.74 -0.22
CA ASP A 172 -23.28 23.98 -0.49
C ASP A 172 -23.72 24.19 -1.95
N GLY A 173 -24.83 23.58 -2.35
CA GLY A 173 -25.44 23.77 -3.67
C GLY A 173 -24.69 23.00 -4.77
N SER A 174 -24.68 23.52 -5.99
CA SER A 174 -24.11 22.82 -7.13
C SER A 174 -23.44 23.73 -8.15
N ILE A 175 -22.34 23.28 -8.76
CA ILE A 175 -21.77 23.86 -9.98
C ILE A 175 -21.73 22.78 -11.06
N SER A 176 -22.57 22.93 -12.09
CA SER A 176 -22.62 22.04 -13.26
C SER A 176 -21.98 22.68 -14.49
N GLY A 177 -21.25 21.86 -15.26
CA GLY A 177 -20.42 22.27 -16.40
C GLY A 177 -18.92 22.36 -16.09
N GLY A 178 -18.50 21.99 -14.88
CA GLY A 178 -17.09 22.05 -14.45
C GLY A 178 -16.62 23.44 -14.03
N VAL A 179 -15.50 23.46 -13.32
CA VAL A 179 -14.76 24.64 -12.86
C VAL A 179 -13.39 24.65 -13.52
N LEU A 180 -13.02 25.76 -14.13
CA LEU A 180 -11.69 26.01 -14.71
C LEU A 180 -11.05 27.17 -13.94
N GLN A 181 -9.92 26.97 -13.25
CA GLN A 181 -9.27 28.00 -12.43
C GLN A 181 -8.23 28.82 -13.21
N GLY A 182 -7.45 28.20 -14.09
CA GLY A 182 -6.64 28.92 -15.08
C GLY A 182 -5.15 28.91 -14.74
N ASP A 183 -4.45 30.02 -15.02
CA ASP A 183 -3.04 30.14 -14.63
C ASP A 183 -2.95 30.95 -13.32
N GLY A 184 -2.19 30.45 -12.36
CA GLY A 184 -1.98 31.07 -11.05
C GLY A 184 -1.98 30.03 -9.94
N ASN A 185 -1.60 30.44 -8.73
CA ASN A 185 -1.62 29.53 -7.58
C ASN A 185 -3.02 29.53 -6.97
N ASP A 186 -3.83 28.58 -7.40
CA ASP A 186 -5.26 28.57 -7.16
C ASP A 186 -5.62 27.79 -5.89
N VAL A 187 -6.74 28.17 -5.27
CA VAL A 187 -7.22 27.52 -4.04
C VAL A 187 -8.66 27.06 -4.16
N LEU A 188 -8.90 25.75 -4.01
CA LEU A 188 -10.22 25.17 -3.89
C LEU A 188 -10.45 24.57 -2.49
N LEU A 189 -11.44 25.11 -1.78
CA LEU A 189 -11.94 24.52 -0.54
C LEU A 189 -13.35 23.97 -0.75
N ILE A 190 -13.56 22.67 -0.50
CA ILE A 190 -14.88 22.05 -0.53
C ILE A 190 -15.24 21.46 0.84
N SER A 191 -16.40 21.87 1.35
CA SER A 191 -16.98 21.38 2.61
C SER A 191 -18.39 20.83 2.43
N GLY A 192 -19.05 21.15 1.30
CA GLY A 192 -20.39 20.67 0.95
C GLY A 192 -20.71 20.88 -0.53
N GLY A 193 -21.92 20.52 -0.94
CA GLY A 193 -22.39 20.68 -2.31
C GLY A 193 -21.75 19.75 -3.35
N THR A 194 -22.00 20.03 -4.63
CA THR A 194 -21.55 19.19 -5.76
C THR A 194 -20.86 19.99 -6.88
N LEU A 195 -19.74 19.47 -7.39
CA LEU A 195 -19.08 19.95 -8.61
C LEU A 195 -19.04 18.83 -9.66
N ASP A 196 -19.20 19.16 -10.94
CA ASP A 196 -19.07 18.16 -12.00
C ASP A 196 -17.61 17.71 -12.18
N SER A 197 -16.68 18.66 -12.37
CA SER A 197 -15.23 18.46 -12.53
C SER A 197 -14.48 19.74 -12.14
N VAL A 198 -13.17 19.62 -11.93
CA VAL A 198 -12.28 20.75 -11.62
C VAL A 198 -11.00 20.62 -12.44
N ASP A 199 -10.55 21.73 -12.98
CA ASP A 199 -9.24 21.90 -13.61
C ASP A 199 -8.59 23.14 -13.00
N GLN A 200 -7.50 22.96 -12.23
CA GLN A 200 -6.82 24.06 -11.55
C GLN A 200 -5.91 24.80 -12.54
N GLY A 201 -5.02 24.09 -13.23
CA GLY A 201 -4.35 24.58 -14.43
C GLY A 201 -2.84 24.61 -14.26
N ASN A 202 -2.19 25.77 -14.36
CA ASN A 202 -0.76 25.88 -14.04
C ASN A 202 -0.57 26.77 -12.82
N GLY A 203 0.33 26.39 -11.93
CA GLY A 203 0.65 27.12 -10.70
C GLY A 203 0.83 26.15 -9.55
N ASP A 204 1.29 26.66 -8.41
CA ASP A 204 1.35 25.83 -7.20
C ASP A 204 -0.04 25.83 -6.54
N ASP A 205 -0.86 24.83 -6.87
CA ASP A 205 -2.28 24.81 -6.53
C ASP A 205 -2.56 24.11 -5.20
N GLN A 206 -3.67 24.49 -4.57
CA GLN A 206 -4.12 23.91 -3.30
C GLN A 206 -5.56 23.47 -3.38
N MET A 207 -5.81 22.24 -2.95
CA MET A 207 -7.16 21.70 -2.83
C MET A 207 -7.39 21.03 -1.48
N THR A 208 -8.43 21.46 -0.77
CA THR A 208 -8.87 20.81 0.47
C THR A 208 -10.31 20.29 0.36
N VAL A 209 -10.47 18.99 0.55
CA VAL A 209 -11.76 18.27 0.54
C VAL A 209 -12.10 17.78 1.94
N SER A 210 -13.04 18.47 2.60
CA SER A 210 -13.56 18.09 3.93
C SER A 210 -14.97 17.49 3.87
N GLY A 211 -15.67 17.68 2.76
CA GLY A 211 -17.03 17.21 2.50
C GLY A 211 -17.40 17.41 1.03
N GLY A 212 -18.69 17.31 0.70
CA GLY A 212 -19.19 17.49 -0.66
C GLY A 212 -18.79 16.38 -1.64
N THR A 213 -19.14 16.59 -2.91
CA THR A 213 -18.90 15.62 -4.00
C THR A 213 -18.36 16.33 -5.24
N ILE A 214 -17.31 15.77 -5.84
CA ILE A 214 -16.89 16.07 -7.20
C ILE A 214 -17.11 14.81 -8.02
N THR A 215 -18.03 14.85 -8.98
CA THR A 215 -18.45 13.60 -9.65
C THR A 215 -17.42 13.08 -10.65
N GLY A 216 -16.68 13.99 -11.27
CA GLY A 216 -15.74 13.73 -12.33
C GLY A 216 -14.30 13.87 -11.88
N LEU A 217 -13.46 14.23 -12.85
CA LEU A 217 -12.03 14.39 -12.67
C LEU A 217 -11.69 15.72 -12.00
N VAL A 218 -10.67 15.67 -11.14
CA VAL A 218 -9.87 16.80 -10.69
C VAL A 218 -8.49 16.71 -11.36
N THR A 219 -8.10 17.76 -12.09
CA THR A 219 -6.72 17.97 -12.57
C THR A 219 -6.11 19.17 -11.85
N GLN A 220 -4.89 19.02 -11.32
CA GLN A 220 -4.15 20.14 -10.73
C GLN A 220 -3.22 20.77 -11.76
N GLY A 221 -2.52 19.94 -12.55
CA GLY A 221 -1.88 20.34 -13.80
C GLY A 221 -0.38 20.49 -13.63
N GLY A 222 0.16 21.68 -13.81
CA GLY A 222 1.61 21.91 -13.74
C GLY A 222 1.98 22.85 -12.60
N GLY A 223 2.83 22.41 -11.69
CA GLY A 223 3.34 23.21 -10.58
C GLY A 223 3.58 22.30 -9.39
N ARG A 224 3.85 22.85 -8.20
CA ARG A 224 3.89 22.05 -6.97
C ARG A 224 2.53 22.12 -6.28
N ASP A 225 1.79 21.03 -6.36
CA ASP A 225 0.41 20.99 -5.88
C ASP A 225 0.27 20.34 -4.50
N ASP A 226 -0.69 20.82 -3.71
CA ASP A 226 -1.07 20.26 -2.40
C ASP A 226 -2.54 19.84 -2.39
N PHE A 227 -2.77 18.53 -2.25
CA PHE A 227 -4.10 17.94 -2.12
C PHE A 227 -4.31 17.35 -0.72
N VAL A 228 -5.34 17.82 -0.03
CA VAL A 228 -5.72 17.34 1.31
C VAL A 228 -7.17 16.85 1.32
N MET A 229 -7.40 15.60 1.75
CA MET A 229 -8.73 15.01 1.87
C MET A 229 -8.98 14.40 3.25
N THR A 230 -10.01 14.91 3.93
CA THR A 230 -10.47 14.45 5.25
C THR A 230 -11.89 13.89 5.21
N GLY A 231 -12.63 14.14 4.12
CA GLY A 231 -14.01 13.69 3.92
C GLY A 231 -14.42 13.82 2.45
N GLY A 232 -15.73 13.78 2.17
CA GLY A 232 -16.27 13.98 0.82
C GLY A 232 -15.99 12.84 -0.17
N THR A 233 -16.30 13.08 -1.43
CA THR A 233 -16.06 12.14 -2.53
C THR A 233 -15.57 12.85 -3.79
N ILE A 234 -14.57 12.30 -4.47
CA ILE A 234 -14.13 12.76 -5.80
C ILE A 234 -14.14 11.59 -6.79
N GLY A 235 -14.36 11.88 -8.08
CA GLY A 235 -14.39 10.88 -9.14
C GLY A 235 -13.00 10.29 -9.40
N ALA A 236 -12.02 11.14 -9.70
CA ALA A 236 -10.60 10.79 -9.85
C ALA A 236 -9.73 12.03 -9.61
N LEU A 237 -8.44 11.82 -9.35
CA LEU A 237 -7.42 12.86 -9.15
C LEU A 237 -6.21 12.59 -10.05
N GLN A 238 -5.73 13.64 -10.72
CA GLN A 238 -4.46 13.71 -11.45
C GLN A 238 -3.73 14.97 -10.95
N GLN A 239 -2.57 14.84 -10.31
CA GLN A 239 -1.84 16.03 -9.82
C GLN A 239 -0.98 16.60 -10.95
N GLY A 240 -0.13 15.79 -11.58
CA GLY A 240 0.50 16.13 -12.86
C GLY A 240 2.01 16.07 -12.81
N ASP A 241 2.68 17.09 -13.33
CA ASP A 241 4.14 17.17 -13.37
C ASP A 241 4.69 17.97 -12.17
N ASN A 242 5.97 17.77 -11.83
CA ASN A 242 6.68 18.31 -10.66
C ASN A 242 6.29 17.64 -9.34
N ILE A 243 6.97 18.02 -8.25
CA ILE A 243 6.83 17.33 -6.96
C ILE A 243 5.57 17.77 -6.24
N ASP A 244 4.54 16.94 -6.32
CA ASP A 244 3.24 17.13 -5.69
C ASP A 244 3.12 16.44 -4.34
N THR A 245 2.16 16.92 -3.55
CA THR A 245 1.85 16.38 -2.23
C THR A 245 0.39 15.96 -2.12
N PHE A 246 0.18 14.77 -1.54
CA PHE A 246 -1.13 14.17 -1.32
C PHE A 246 -1.28 13.73 0.13
N ARG A 247 -2.37 14.14 0.79
CA ARG A 247 -2.68 13.72 2.16
C ARG A 247 -4.13 13.29 2.29
N MET A 248 -4.36 12.04 2.67
CA MET A 248 -5.70 11.49 2.90
C MET A 248 -5.84 10.90 4.30
N SER A 249 -6.88 11.33 5.02
CA SER A 249 -7.27 10.77 6.33
C SER A 249 -8.73 10.30 6.37
N GLY A 250 -9.52 10.62 5.34
CA GLY A 250 -10.91 10.22 5.20
C GLY A 250 -11.43 10.50 3.79
N GLY A 251 -12.72 10.22 3.56
CA GLY A 251 -13.35 10.43 2.25
C GLY A 251 -13.11 9.30 1.24
N ARG A 252 -13.49 9.54 -0.02
CA ARG A 252 -13.38 8.56 -1.12
C ARG A 252 -12.93 9.16 -2.44
N ILE A 253 -11.89 8.59 -3.04
CA ILE A 253 -11.55 8.74 -4.47
C ILE A 253 -12.10 7.50 -5.18
N ILE A 254 -13.12 7.65 -6.03
CA ILE A 254 -13.81 6.49 -6.63
C ILE A 254 -12.90 5.76 -7.61
N GLY A 255 -12.27 6.52 -8.50
CA GLY A 255 -11.38 6.05 -9.54
C GLY A 255 -9.93 6.08 -9.09
N ALA A 256 -9.09 6.66 -9.93
CA ALA A 256 -7.66 6.67 -9.74
C ALA A 256 -7.18 7.93 -9.00
N PHE A 257 -6.13 7.74 -8.21
CA PHE A 257 -5.16 8.78 -7.88
C PHE A 257 -3.95 8.53 -8.78
N GLU A 258 -3.63 9.50 -9.63
CA GLU A 258 -2.55 9.41 -10.63
C GLU A 258 -1.60 10.60 -10.51
N ASP A 259 -0.37 10.43 -11.00
CA ASP A 259 0.62 11.50 -11.19
C ASP A 259 0.85 12.29 -9.91
N GLY A 260 1.35 11.65 -8.85
CA GLY A 260 1.68 12.37 -7.63
C GLY A 260 2.88 11.75 -6.96
N ASP A 261 3.65 12.54 -6.21
CA ASP A 261 5.00 12.14 -5.78
C ASP A 261 5.09 11.79 -4.31
N GLN A 262 4.51 12.61 -3.44
CA GLN A 262 4.62 12.43 -1.99
C GLN A 262 3.24 12.26 -1.36
N ALA A 263 2.89 11.01 -1.11
CA ALA A 263 1.54 10.63 -0.71
C ALA A 263 1.52 9.98 0.68
N TRP A 264 0.64 10.50 1.55
CA TRP A 264 0.35 9.94 2.87
C TRP A 264 -1.12 9.57 3.02
N MET A 265 -1.41 8.32 3.33
CA MET A 265 -2.76 7.80 3.55
C MET A 265 -2.90 7.17 4.94
N THR A 266 -3.68 7.82 5.80
CA THR A 266 -3.98 7.37 7.17
C THR A 266 -5.41 6.85 7.32
N GLY A 267 -6.26 7.07 6.31
CA GLY A 267 -7.67 6.68 6.30
C GLY A 267 -8.31 6.95 4.93
N GLY A 268 -9.61 6.70 4.82
CA GLY A 268 -10.35 6.87 3.57
C GLY A 268 -10.24 5.69 2.60
N ARG A 269 -10.68 5.89 1.35
CA ARG A 269 -10.71 4.84 0.32
C ARG A 269 -10.40 5.36 -1.09
N ILE A 270 -9.52 4.69 -1.81
CA ILE A 270 -9.13 5.01 -3.19
C ILE A 270 -9.40 3.80 -4.09
N GLY A 271 -9.83 4.01 -5.33
CA GLY A 271 -10.03 2.94 -6.30
C GLY A 271 -8.71 2.26 -6.71
N ARG A 272 -7.74 3.04 -7.21
CA ARG A 272 -6.37 2.60 -7.50
C ARG A 272 -5.38 3.76 -7.37
N VAL A 273 -4.10 3.45 -7.21
CA VAL A 273 -3.00 4.44 -7.18
C VAL A 273 -2.00 4.13 -8.29
N ASN A 274 -1.56 5.16 -9.01
CA ASN A 274 -0.52 5.07 -10.03
C ASN A 274 0.28 6.38 -10.12
N MET A 275 1.42 6.44 -9.46
CA MET A 275 2.20 7.67 -9.28
C MET A 275 3.06 8.03 -10.51
N LYS A 276 3.33 7.04 -11.38
CA LYS A 276 3.97 7.17 -12.70
C LYS A 276 5.46 7.57 -12.68
N LEU A 277 5.79 8.78 -13.14
CA LEU A 277 7.17 9.21 -13.30
C LEU A 277 7.66 9.79 -11.97
N ASP A 278 8.95 10.13 -11.88
CA ASP A 278 9.59 10.72 -10.69
C ASP A 278 9.84 9.78 -9.51
N LYS A 279 10.50 10.32 -8.48
CA LYS A 279 10.86 9.58 -7.26
C LYS A 279 9.71 9.61 -6.28
N ASN A 280 8.97 8.52 -6.22
CA ASN A 280 7.68 8.48 -5.54
C ASN A 280 7.79 7.94 -4.12
N LEU A 281 7.00 8.51 -3.21
CA LEU A 281 6.78 8.06 -1.85
C LEU A 281 5.30 7.78 -1.61
N TRP A 282 4.94 6.51 -1.41
CA TRP A 282 3.62 6.11 -0.92
C TRP A 282 3.73 5.59 0.53
N ASP A 283 3.24 6.36 1.49
CA ASP A 283 3.17 5.97 2.91
C ASP A 283 1.72 5.77 3.34
N GLN A 284 1.34 4.51 3.57
CA GLN A 284 0.00 4.12 3.98
C GLN A 284 0.02 3.45 5.36
N SER A 285 -0.59 4.11 6.34
CA SER A 285 -0.76 3.60 7.72
C SER A 285 -2.22 3.24 8.06
N GLY A 286 -3.15 3.53 7.16
CA GLY A 286 -4.56 3.20 7.30
C GLY A 286 -5.34 3.36 5.99
N GLY A 287 -6.65 3.12 6.05
CA GLY A 287 -7.52 3.23 4.88
C GLY A 287 -7.35 2.10 3.85
N THR A 288 -8.03 2.24 2.72
CA THR A 288 -8.18 1.17 1.72
C THR A 288 -7.86 1.65 0.31
N VAL A 289 -6.96 0.95 -0.38
CA VAL A 289 -6.85 0.99 -1.83
C VAL A 289 -7.54 -0.27 -2.39
N ASP A 290 -8.56 -0.10 -3.23
CA ASP A 290 -9.35 -1.23 -3.74
C ASP A 290 -8.55 -2.08 -4.74
N GLY A 291 -7.73 -1.44 -5.57
CA GLY A 291 -6.89 -2.05 -6.58
C GLY A 291 -5.41 -1.98 -6.25
N ASN A 292 -4.61 -1.70 -7.27
CA ASN A 292 -3.15 -1.68 -7.18
C ASN A 292 -2.63 -0.36 -6.61
N VAL A 293 -1.43 -0.43 -6.04
CA VAL A 293 -0.54 0.71 -5.79
C VAL A 293 0.69 0.54 -6.68
N VAL A 294 0.94 1.51 -7.55
CA VAL A 294 2.04 1.50 -8.52
C VAL A 294 2.81 2.82 -8.42
N THR A 295 4.14 2.76 -8.30
CA THR A 295 4.99 3.97 -8.23
C THR A 295 5.67 4.31 -9.54
N GLY A 296 6.24 3.35 -10.28
CA GLY A 296 6.56 3.51 -11.69
C GLY A 296 8.04 3.46 -12.03
N PHE A 297 8.71 4.56 -12.37
CA PHE A 297 10.15 4.54 -12.67
C PHE A 297 10.94 5.38 -11.67
N ASP A 298 12.27 5.23 -11.64
CA ASP A 298 13.27 5.98 -10.85
C ASP A 298 13.69 5.36 -9.52
N THR A 299 13.26 5.90 -8.38
CA THR A 299 13.70 5.44 -7.06
C THR A 299 12.56 5.72 -6.12
N ASP A 300 11.78 4.68 -5.90
CA ASP A 300 10.49 4.74 -5.26
C ASP A 300 10.52 4.12 -3.88
N THR A 301 9.59 4.55 -3.04
CA THR A 301 9.43 4.05 -1.68
C THR A 301 7.96 3.83 -1.37
N ILE A 302 7.62 2.58 -1.03
CA ILE A 302 6.29 2.19 -0.56
C ILE A 302 6.40 1.72 0.88
N ILE A 303 5.64 2.32 1.79
CA ILE A 303 5.61 1.99 3.21
C ILE A 303 4.18 1.61 3.61
N ILE A 304 4.01 0.39 4.11
CA ILE A 304 2.73 -0.16 4.57
C ILE A 304 2.81 -0.44 6.07
N SER A 305 1.88 0.15 6.82
CA SER A 305 1.83 0.05 8.28
C SER A 305 0.41 0.16 8.84
N GLY A 306 0.28 0.06 10.16
CA GLY A 306 -1.00 0.14 10.87
C GLY A 306 -2.12 -0.71 10.27
N THR A 307 -3.23 -0.05 9.93
CA THR A 307 -4.45 -0.71 9.42
C THR A 307 -4.60 -0.63 7.90
N ALA A 308 -3.51 -0.34 7.19
CA ALA A 308 -3.50 -0.22 5.74
C ALA A 308 -4.02 -1.48 5.06
N TYR A 309 -4.81 -1.30 4.00
CA TYR A 309 -5.33 -2.38 3.17
C TYR A 309 -5.14 -2.05 1.69
N ILE A 310 -4.51 -2.97 0.96
CA ILE A 310 -4.38 -2.94 -0.50
C ILE A 310 -5.06 -4.18 -1.07
N GLY A 311 -6.09 -3.96 -1.88
CA GLY A 311 -6.89 -5.03 -2.49
C GLY A 311 -6.24 -5.69 -3.70
N GLY A 312 -5.30 -5.00 -4.36
CA GLY A 312 -4.54 -5.49 -5.51
C GLY A 312 -3.05 -5.66 -5.21
N ASN A 313 -2.23 -5.46 -6.23
CA ASN A 313 -0.78 -5.61 -6.19
C ASN A 313 -0.09 -4.32 -5.72
N ILE A 314 1.10 -4.49 -5.16
CA ILE A 314 2.14 -3.45 -5.07
C ILE A 314 3.10 -3.67 -6.23
N SER A 315 3.46 -2.61 -6.95
CA SER A 315 4.49 -2.65 -8.00
C SER A 315 5.33 -1.37 -8.00
N VAL A 316 6.64 -1.51 -7.94
CA VAL A 316 7.59 -0.38 -8.02
C VAL A 316 8.26 -0.26 -9.40
N SER A 317 8.15 -1.29 -10.23
CA SER A 317 8.34 -1.25 -11.69
C SER A 317 9.79 -1.08 -12.17
N GLY A 318 10.44 0.08 -12.07
CA GLY A 318 11.81 0.19 -12.58
C GLY A 318 12.65 1.24 -11.89
N GLY A 319 13.75 0.83 -11.28
CA GLY A 319 14.48 1.70 -10.40
C GLY A 319 15.19 0.91 -9.31
N ASN A 320 15.88 1.61 -8.40
CA ASN A 320 16.35 0.96 -7.18
C ASN A 320 15.40 1.33 -6.06
N ASP A 321 14.37 0.54 -5.88
CA ASP A 321 13.18 0.88 -5.12
C ASP A 321 13.17 0.22 -3.73
N SER A 322 12.27 0.68 -2.86
CA SER A 322 12.05 0.05 -1.57
C SER A 322 10.59 -0.16 -1.24
N VAL A 323 10.26 -1.37 -0.82
CA VAL A 323 8.94 -1.71 -0.25
C VAL A 323 9.15 -2.14 1.19
N THR A 324 8.51 -1.45 2.14
CA THR A 324 8.57 -1.75 3.57
C THR A 324 7.19 -2.08 4.12
N ILE A 325 7.06 -3.23 4.79
CA ILE A 325 5.84 -3.68 5.46
C ILE A 325 6.12 -3.86 6.95
N THR A 326 5.35 -3.17 7.80
CA THR A 326 5.41 -3.33 9.26
C THR A 326 4.07 -3.74 9.88
N ASP A 327 2.97 -3.49 9.18
CA ASP A 327 1.64 -4.01 9.49
C ASP A 327 0.75 -3.94 8.23
N GLY A 328 -0.55 -4.20 8.36
CA GLY A 328 -1.54 -4.05 7.29
C GLY A 328 -1.78 -5.31 6.45
N THR A 329 -2.43 -5.16 5.30
CA THR A 329 -2.78 -6.29 4.43
C THR A 329 -2.58 -5.95 2.96
N VAL A 330 -1.82 -6.78 2.25
CA VAL A 330 -1.68 -6.76 0.79
C VAL A 330 -2.31 -8.03 0.23
N ARG A 331 -3.38 -7.90 -0.53
CA ARG A 331 -4.10 -9.06 -1.09
C ARG A 331 -3.46 -9.62 -2.35
N GLY A 332 -2.85 -8.77 -3.16
CA GLY A 332 -2.15 -9.15 -4.36
C GLY A 332 -0.68 -9.45 -4.11
N GLN A 333 0.08 -9.36 -5.20
CA GLN A 333 1.52 -9.60 -5.23
C GLN A 333 2.29 -8.35 -4.81
N VAL A 334 3.55 -8.55 -4.43
CA VAL A 334 4.56 -7.49 -4.38
C VAL A 334 5.53 -7.76 -5.53
N LEU A 335 5.65 -6.82 -6.45
CA LEU A 335 6.48 -6.92 -7.66
C LEU A 335 7.54 -5.81 -7.61
N LEU A 336 8.79 -6.17 -7.31
CA LEU A 336 9.88 -5.17 -7.26
C LEU A 336 10.30 -4.78 -8.67
N SER A 337 10.42 -5.78 -9.55
CA SER A 337 10.63 -5.63 -11.00
C SER A 337 12.10 -5.34 -11.34
N THR A 338 12.43 -4.31 -12.13
CA THR A 338 13.83 -4.14 -12.61
C THR A 338 14.61 -3.14 -11.75
N GLY A 339 15.87 -3.46 -11.48
CA GLY A 339 16.80 -2.65 -10.70
C GLY A 339 17.05 -3.27 -9.33
N ASN A 340 18.00 -2.70 -8.57
CA ASN A 340 18.45 -3.34 -7.34
C ASN A 340 17.55 -2.90 -6.18
N ASP A 341 16.57 -3.73 -5.86
CA ASP A 341 15.47 -3.38 -4.96
C ASP A 341 15.69 -3.86 -3.52
N THR A 342 15.01 -3.22 -2.59
CA THR A 342 15.02 -3.61 -1.17
C THR A 342 13.60 -3.84 -0.64
N PHE A 343 13.31 -5.09 -0.28
CA PHE A 343 12.08 -5.46 0.42
C PHE A 343 12.33 -5.66 1.93
N ASN A 344 11.69 -4.85 2.76
CA ASN A 344 11.79 -4.95 4.21
C ASN A 344 10.45 -5.38 4.82
N TRP A 345 10.42 -6.47 5.58
CA TRP A 345 9.23 -6.90 6.30
C TRP A 345 9.54 -7.17 7.77
N ASN A 346 8.97 -6.36 8.67
CA ASN A 346 9.28 -6.40 10.10
C ASN A 346 8.02 -6.48 10.97
N GLY A 347 7.86 -7.60 11.66
CA GLY A 347 6.83 -7.79 12.68
C GLY A 347 5.43 -8.13 12.13
N GLY A 348 4.64 -7.10 11.83
CA GLY A 348 3.23 -7.25 11.48
C GLY A 348 2.96 -7.46 9.99
N GLY A 349 1.68 -7.46 9.63
CA GLY A 349 1.24 -7.49 8.23
C GLY A 349 1.14 -8.88 7.60
N ILE A 350 0.39 -8.97 6.50
CA ILE A 350 0.18 -10.18 5.70
C ILE A 350 0.19 -9.82 4.21
N VAL A 351 0.96 -10.58 3.43
CA VAL A 351 0.91 -10.59 1.95
C VAL A 351 0.30 -11.91 1.50
N TYR A 352 -0.77 -11.85 0.69
CA TYR A 352 -1.47 -13.04 0.19
C TYR A 352 -1.01 -13.49 -1.20
N GLY A 353 -0.40 -12.60 -1.99
CA GLY A 353 0.19 -12.93 -3.28
C GLY A 353 1.66 -13.33 -3.17
N ALA A 354 2.25 -13.65 -4.33
CA ALA A 354 3.68 -13.85 -4.45
C ALA A 354 4.45 -12.56 -4.14
N ILE A 355 5.68 -12.72 -3.68
CA ILE A 355 6.68 -11.66 -3.60
C ILE A 355 7.74 -12.02 -4.64
N ASP A 356 7.97 -11.11 -5.57
CA ASP A 356 8.83 -11.29 -6.74
C ASP A 356 9.83 -10.14 -6.78
N GLY A 357 11.11 -10.44 -6.59
CA GLY A 357 12.22 -9.50 -6.74
C GLY A 357 12.30 -9.05 -8.19
N GLY A 358 12.63 -9.97 -9.08
CA GLY A 358 12.63 -9.71 -10.51
C GLY A 358 14.06 -9.76 -11.03
N PRO A 359 14.39 -9.06 -12.13
CA PRO A 359 15.77 -8.96 -12.57
C PRO A 359 16.64 -8.07 -11.67
N ASP A 360 17.96 -8.24 -11.79
CA ASP A 360 19.01 -7.50 -11.09
C ASP A 360 19.23 -7.97 -9.65
N ASP A 361 20.06 -7.28 -8.86
CA ASP A 361 20.51 -7.80 -7.55
C ASP A 361 19.66 -7.25 -6.40
N ASP A 362 18.80 -8.10 -5.83
CA ASP A 362 17.81 -7.72 -4.82
C ASP A 362 18.17 -8.10 -3.39
N VAL A 363 17.63 -7.35 -2.43
CA VAL A 363 17.77 -7.64 -1.00
C VAL A 363 16.42 -7.69 -0.29
N ALA A 364 16.10 -8.85 0.29
CA ALA A 364 14.96 -9.03 1.17
C ALA A 364 15.40 -9.18 2.63
N ASN A 365 14.86 -8.34 3.53
CA ASN A 365 15.10 -8.39 4.96
C ASN A 365 13.80 -8.72 5.71
N LEU A 366 13.75 -9.92 6.29
CA LEU A 366 12.60 -10.41 7.06
C LEU A 366 12.96 -10.45 8.55
N SER A 367 12.14 -9.80 9.38
CA SER A 367 12.39 -9.75 10.82
C SER A 367 11.15 -9.89 11.70
N ASN A 368 11.27 -10.62 12.80
CA ASN A 368 10.19 -10.80 13.79
C ASN A 368 8.88 -11.38 13.20
N LEU A 369 8.98 -12.21 12.16
CA LEU A 369 7.84 -12.79 11.46
C LEU A 369 7.59 -14.23 11.90
N ASN A 370 6.33 -14.66 11.82
CA ASN A 370 5.99 -16.07 11.99
C ASN A 370 5.01 -16.56 10.91
N ARG A 371 4.50 -17.79 11.05
CA ARG A 371 3.55 -18.39 10.11
C ARG A 371 2.28 -17.55 9.91
N ALA A 372 1.84 -16.77 10.89
CA ALA A 372 0.67 -15.90 10.74
C ALA A 372 0.90 -14.80 9.68
N ASN A 373 2.15 -14.37 9.49
CA ASN A 373 2.53 -13.38 8.48
C ASN A 373 2.86 -14.05 7.14
N LEU A 374 3.77 -15.02 7.17
CA LEU A 374 4.37 -15.62 5.97
C LEU A 374 3.58 -16.80 5.40
N GLY A 375 2.65 -17.37 6.16
CA GLY A 375 1.94 -18.59 5.78
C GLY A 375 0.98 -18.43 4.61
N ALA A 376 0.65 -17.20 4.22
CA ALA A 376 -0.18 -16.90 3.06
C ALA A 376 0.63 -16.71 1.76
N VAL A 377 1.95 -16.50 1.85
CA VAL A 377 2.81 -16.25 0.69
C VAL A 377 3.01 -17.55 -0.10
N PRO A 378 2.53 -17.66 -1.36
CA PRO A 378 2.63 -18.88 -2.15
C PRO A 378 4.02 -19.08 -2.77
N LEU A 379 4.72 -17.99 -3.08
CA LEU A 379 6.03 -17.94 -3.71
C LEU A 379 6.77 -16.69 -3.22
N PHE A 380 8.05 -16.84 -2.91
CA PHE A 380 8.96 -15.74 -2.59
C PHE A 380 10.22 -15.92 -3.43
N ASP A 381 10.22 -15.23 -4.56
CA ASP A 381 11.18 -15.37 -5.64
C ASP A 381 12.17 -14.19 -5.61
N GLY A 382 13.47 -14.47 -5.59
CA GLY A 382 14.51 -13.45 -5.81
C GLY A 382 14.58 -13.01 -7.27
N GLY A 383 14.21 -13.89 -8.21
CA GLY A 383 14.22 -13.62 -9.63
C GLY A 383 15.55 -13.96 -10.28
N SER A 384 16.16 -13.03 -11.02
CA SER A 384 17.42 -13.27 -11.71
C SER A 384 18.45 -12.21 -11.37
N GLY A 385 19.64 -12.63 -10.98
CA GLY A 385 20.64 -11.71 -10.47
C GLY A 385 21.42 -12.41 -9.37
N ASN A 386 21.98 -11.65 -8.44
CA ASN A 386 22.62 -12.18 -7.25
C ASN A 386 21.92 -11.64 -6.00
N ASP A 387 20.94 -12.40 -5.53
CA ASP A 387 19.93 -11.98 -4.57
C ASP A 387 20.25 -12.43 -3.15
N GLN A 388 19.82 -11.62 -2.19
CA GLN A 388 20.04 -11.85 -0.76
C GLN A 388 18.75 -11.88 0.05
N LEU A 389 18.52 -12.99 0.77
CA LEU A 389 17.41 -13.14 1.71
C LEU A 389 17.91 -13.30 3.15
N ASN A 390 17.64 -12.29 3.96
CA ASN A 390 18.04 -12.22 5.35
C ASN A 390 16.87 -12.48 6.28
N PHE A 391 16.99 -13.51 7.12
CA PHE A 391 16.03 -13.83 8.18
C PHE A 391 16.59 -13.45 9.55
N ASN A 392 15.84 -12.67 10.31
CA ASN A 392 16.18 -12.29 11.68
C ASN A 392 14.98 -12.55 12.62
N ASN A 393 15.07 -13.54 13.51
CA ASN A 393 13.94 -13.95 14.36
C ASN A 393 12.68 -14.28 13.54
N VAL A 394 12.83 -15.11 12.50
CA VAL A 394 11.72 -15.56 11.65
C VAL A 394 11.41 -17.02 11.92
N LYS A 395 10.13 -17.35 12.10
CA LYS A 395 9.67 -18.72 12.39
C LYS A 395 8.64 -19.18 11.38
N THR A 396 9.06 -19.98 10.42
CA THR A 396 8.17 -20.36 9.31
C THR A 396 8.38 -21.79 8.83
N THR A 397 7.37 -22.29 8.12
CA THR A 397 7.42 -23.55 7.37
C THR A 397 7.43 -23.22 5.89
N GLY A 398 7.43 -24.22 5.00
CA GLY A 398 7.19 -23.94 3.59
C GLY A 398 8.42 -23.45 2.84
N VAL A 399 9.60 -23.98 3.16
CA VAL A 399 10.87 -23.47 2.60
C VAL A 399 10.96 -23.57 1.08
N ALA A 400 10.23 -24.50 0.46
CA ALA A 400 10.23 -24.70 -0.98
C ALA A 400 9.68 -23.50 -1.77
N ARG A 401 9.00 -22.55 -1.10
CA ARG A 401 8.54 -21.32 -1.72
C ARG A 401 9.63 -20.27 -1.91
N PHE A 402 10.75 -20.38 -1.19
CA PHE A 402 11.88 -19.47 -1.35
C PHE A 402 12.71 -19.97 -2.53
N GLN A 403 12.68 -19.24 -3.63
CA GLN A 403 13.30 -19.65 -4.90
C GLN A 403 14.21 -18.55 -5.41
N ASN A 404 15.23 -18.96 -6.18
CA ASN A 404 16.17 -18.06 -6.85
C ASN A 404 16.84 -17.08 -5.87
N TRP A 405 17.43 -17.62 -4.80
CA TRP A 405 18.25 -16.86 -3.85
C TRP A 405 19.66 -17.40 -3.82
N GLU A 406 20.65 -16.54 -4.03
CA GLU A 406 22.08 -16.87 -4.03
C GLU A 406 22.66 -16.83 -2.61
N ALA A 407 22.14 -15.97 -1.75
CA ALA A 407 22.61 -15.81 -0.38
C ALA A 407 21.44 -15.79 0.62
N ILE A 408 21.30 -16.85 1.41
CA ILE A 408 20.34 -16.90 2.52
C ILE A 408 21.09 -16.86 3.85
N SER A 409 20.71 -15.93 4.74
CA SER A 409 21.25 -15.85 6.10
C SER A 409 20.15 -16.01 7.16
N LEU A 410 20.41 -16.84 8.18
CA LEU A 410 19.52 -17.06 9.32
C LEU A 410 20.18 -16.54 10.59
N ALA A 411 19.52 -15.60 11.26
CA ALA A 411 20.00 -14.99 12.48
C ALA A 411 18.91 -14.90 13.56
N SER A 412 19.35 -14.69 14.81
CA SER A 412 18.50 -14.27 15.94
C SER A 412 17.33 -15.22 16.21
N SER A 413 17.60 -16.50 16.46
CA SER A 413 16.60 -17.53 16.75
C SER A 413 15.62 -17.79 15.60
N THR A 414 16.11 -17.70 14.36
CA THR A 414 15.34 -18.06 13.18
C THR A 414 15.11 -19.57 13.13
N GLU A 415 13.89 -19.98 12.79
CA GLU A 415 13.45 -21.36 12.70
C GLU A 415 12.81 -21.60 11.32
N LEU A 416 13.47 -22.38 10.47
CA LEU A 416 12.93 -22.80 9.17
C LEU A 416 12.56 -24.28 9.19
N THR A 417 11.31 -24.62 8.87
CA THR A 417 10.86 -26.02 8.75
C THR A 417 10.70 -26.42 7.29
N PHE A 418 11.43 -27.45 6.89
CA PHE A 418 11.38 -28.01 5.55
C PHE A 418 10.07 -28.75 5.32
N ASP A 419 9.47 -28.51 4.16
CA ASP A 419 8.30 -29.23 3.63
C ASP A 419 8.55 -29.74 2.20
N GLY A 420 9.68 -29.35 1.64
CA GLY A 420 10.21 -29.71 0.32
C GLY A 420 11.68 -29.30 0.26
N ASP A 421 12.26 -29.35 -0.93
CA ASP A 421 13.66 -28.94 -1.13
C ASP A 421 13.79 -27.42 -1.10
N LEU A 422 14.87 -26.91 -0.52
CA LEU A 422 15.29 -25.53 -0.69
C LEU A 422 16.31 -25.47 -1.83
N VAL A 423 15.96 -24.77 -2.90
CA VAL A 423 16.79 -24.61 -4.10
C VAL A 423 17.46 -23.25 -4.07
N LEU A 424 18.78 -23.22 -4.18
CA LEU A 424 19.56 -21.98 -4.16
C LEU A 424 20.12 -21.65 -5.55
N GLY A 425 20.18 -20.36 -5.83
CA GLY A 425 20.54 -19.79 -7.13
C GLY A 425 19.42 -19.91 -8.16
N ASP A 426 19.69 -19.37 -9.33
CA ASP A 426 18.77 -19.28 -10.45
C ASP A 426 19.39 -19.85 -11.75
N SER A 427 18.83 -19.51 -12.91
CA SER A 427 19.38 -19.96 -14.20
C SER A 427 20.70 -19.29 -14.60
N GLY A 428 21.02 -18.11 -14.05
CA GLY A 428 22.25 -17.37 -14.31
C GLY A 428 23.39 -17.75 -13.38
N THR A 429 23.14 -17.84 -12.07
CA THR A 429 24.11 -18.12 -11.01
C THR A 429 24.25 -19.61 -10.73
N GLY A 430 23.16 -20.36 -10.86
CA GLY A 430 23.11 -21.81 -10.74
C GLY A 430 23.25 -22.39 -9.33
N THR A 431 23.59 -21.60 -8.32
CA THR A 431 23.83 -22.08 -6.94
C THR A 431 23.81 -20.95 -5.92
N GLY A 432 23.94 -21.29 -4.63
CA GLY A 432 24.01 -20.30 -3.57
C GLY A 432 24.58 -20.82 -2.26
N THR A 433 24.50 -19.96 -1.24
CA THR A 433 25.01 -20.18 0.11
C THR A 433 23.90 -20.01 1.14
N LEU A 434 23.82 -20.95 2.09
CA LEU A 434 23.00 -20.83 3.30
C LEU A 434 23.92 -20.70 4.53
N THR A 435 23.75 -19.62 5.29
CA THR A 435 24.48 -19.38 6.54
C THR A 435 23.53 -19.35 7.73
N LEU A 436 23.87 -20.09 8.79
CA LEU A 436 23.11 -20.15 10.03
C LEU A 436 23.97 -19.63 11.17
N ASP A 437 23.46 -18.67 11.94
CA ASP A 437 24.06 -18.29 13.21
C ASP A 437 23.86 -19.37 14.29
N ASP A 438 24.52 -19.20 15.45
CA ASP A 438 24.52 -20.14 16.56
C ASP A 438 23.20 -20.25 17.32
N THR A 439 22.22 -19.39 16.99
CA THR A 439 20.89 -19.39 17.63
C THR A 439 19.80 -19.96 16.73
N SER A 440 20.06 -20.13 15.44
CA SER A 440 19.05 -20.52 14.44
C SER A 440 18.95 -22.04 14.26
N THR A 441 17.78 -22.51 13.83
CA THR A 441 17.47 -23.94 13.67
C THR A 441 16.81 -24.23 12.32
N LEU A 442 17.28 -25.28 11.63
CA LEU A 442 16.57 -25.94 10.53
C LEU A 442 15.88 -27.20 11.06
N TYR A 443 14.59 -27.33 10.82
CA TYR A 443 13.83 -28.55 11.08
C TYR A 443 13.61 -29.31 9.78
N ALA A 444 14.10 -30.55 9.72
CA ALA A 444 13.99 -31.44 8.56
C ALA A 444 13.58 -32.88 8.94
N GLY A 445 13.08 -33.07 10.17
CA GLY A 445 12.64 -34.37 10.71
C GLY A 445 11.23 -34.77 10.31
N ASN A 446 10.86 -34.58 9.04
CA ASN A 446 9.50 -34.86 8.56
C ASN A 446 9.50 -35.51 7.17
N GLY A 447 10.52 -36.32 6.90
CA GLY A 447 10.70 -37.05 5.66
C GLY A 447 12.09 -36.89 5.07
N ALA A 448 12.14 -36.88 3.74
CA ALA A 448 13.37 -36.66 2.98
C ALA A 448 13.33 -35.27 2.33
N HIS A 449 14.31 -34.44 2.64
CA HIS A 449 14.43 -33.08 2.13
C HIS A 449 15.87 -32.78 1.70
N ALA A 450 16.04 -31.85 0.76
CA ALA A 450 17.36 -31.43 0.31
C ALA A 450 17.57 -29.91 0.30
N LEU A 451 18.82 -29.53 0.56
CA LEU A 451 19.42 -28.27 0.11
C LEU A 451 20.18 -28.56 -1.18
N ARG A 452 19.77 -27.92 -2.27
CA ARG A 452 20.34 -28.21 -3.59
C ARG A 452 20.52 -26.95 -4.44
N PRO A 453 21.48 -26.95 -5.36
CA PRO A 453 21.64 -25.86 -6.31
C PRO A 453 20.55 -25.93 -7.37
N PHE A 454 20.29 -24.79 -8.03
CA PHE A 454 19.46 -24.73 -9.22
C PHE A 454 20.07 -25.55 -10.35
N ALA A 455 21.36 -25.34 -10.65
CA ALA A 455 22.07 -26.06 -11.68
C ALA A 455 22.51 -27.44 -11.15
N ALA A 456 22.04 -28.51 -11.80
CA ALA A 456 22.33 -29.89 -11.38
C ALA A 456 23.84 -30.22 -11.32
N GLY A 457 24.70 -29.54 -12.08
CA GLY A 457 26.15 -29.73 -12.05
C GLY A 457 26.88 -28.94 -10.95
N ALA A 458 26.20 -28.01 -10.27
CA ALA A 458 26.78 -27.16 -9.25
C ALA A 458 26.70 -27.79 -7.85
N LEU A 459 27.18 -27.06 -6.85
CA LEU A 459 27.18 -27.42 -5.44
C LEU A 459 26.81 -26.18 -4.62
N VAL A 460 25.90 -26.33 -3.65
CA VAL A 460 25.62 -25.26 -2.67
C VAL A 460 26.73 -25.19 -1.62
N ASN A 461 26.80 -24.08 -0.89
CA ASN A 461 27.61 -23.98 0.32
C ASN A 461 26.71 -23.80 1.55
N VAL A 462 26.94 -24.58 2.60
CA VAL A 462 26.23 -24.46 3.87
C VAL A 462 27.23 -24.18 4.98
N VAL A 463 27.02 -23.09 5.72
CA VAL A 463 27.79 -22.74 6.93
C VAL A 463 26.87 -22.83 8.12
N ASN A 464 27.15 -23.78 9.02
CA ASN A 464 26.27 -24.10 10.15
C ASN A 464 26.95 -23.84 11.50
N ALA A 465 26.67 -22.69 12.12
CA ALA A 465 26.96 -22.46 13.54
C ALA A 465 25.77 -22.86 14.44
N GLY A 466 24.56 -22.97 13.88
CA GLY A 466 23.32 -23.27 14.58
C GLY A 466 22.98 -24.76 14.67
N ARG A 467 21.69 -25.08 14.54
CA ARG A 467 21.16 -26.45 14.68
C ARG A 467 20.50 -26.93 13.40
N ILE A 468 20.83 -28.16 12.99
CA ILE A 468 20.03 -28.96 12.06
C ILE A 468 19.35 -30.06 12.87
N ASP A 469 18.02 -30.10 12.83
CA ASP A 469 17.21 -31.00 13.65
C ASP A 469 16.35 -31.92 12.80
N LEU A 470 16.65 -33.23 12.86
CA LEU A 470 15.87 -34.29 12.23
C LEU A 470 15.02 -35.06 13.26
N THR A 471 14.99 -34.65 14.54
CA THR A 471 14.32 -35.40 15.62
C THR A 471 12.79 -35.30 15.61
N GLY A 472 12.14 -35.60 14.48
CA GLY A 472 10.69 -35.56 14.21
C GLY A 472 9.80 -36.46 15.06
N THR A 473 9.04 -37.37 14.44
CA THR A 473 8.23 -38.38 15.18
C THR A 473 8.78 -39.80 15.13
N GLY A 474 9.63 -40.10 14.15
CA GLY A 474 10.26 -41.41 13.94
C GLY A 474 11.76 -41.29 13.71
N ALA A 475 12.40 -42.43 13.44
CA ALA A 475 13.74 -42.47 12.86
C ALA A 475 13.63 -42.76 11.35
N GLY A 476 14.64 -42.38 10.58
CA GLY A 476 14.73 -42.64 9.14
C GLY A 476 14.58 -41.40 8.26
N ASP A 477 14.47 -40.21 8.85
CA ASP A 477 14.46 -38.95 8.12
C ASP A 477 15.82 -38.69 7.46
N VAL A 478 15.80 -38.04 6.29
CA VAL A 478 17.01 -37.82 5.49
C VAL A 478 17.10 -36.36 5.09
N PHE A 479 18.17 -35.70 5.52
CA PHE A 479 18.47 -34.36 5.06
C PHE A 479 19.70 -34.39 4.16
N SER A 480 19.54 -34.00 2.89
CA SER A 480 20.61 -34.05 1.91
C SER A 480 21.13 -32.67 1.56
N ILE A 481 22.44 -32.49 1.63
CA ILE A 481 23.13 -31.29 1.15
C ILE A 481 23.87 -31.67 -0.12
N ARG A 482 23.37 -31.22 -1.27
CA ARG A 482 24.05 -31.38 -2.55
C ARG A 482 25.09 -30.28 -2.72
N GLY A 483 26.14 -30.37 -1.91
CA GLY A 483 27.07 -29.28 -1.76
C GLY A 483 28.08 -29.44 -0.64
N ASN A 484 28.81 -28.37 -0.39
CA ASN A 484 29.76 -28.27 0.71
C ASN A 484 29.01 -27.96 2.01
N TYR A 485 29.42 -28.63 3.08
CA TYR A 485 28.94 -28.38 4.44
C TYR A 485 30.12 -28.01 5.33
N ARG A 486 30.07 -26.85 5.96
CA ARG A 486 31.07 -26.40 6.94
C ARG A 486 30.39 -26.17 8.27
N GLY A 487 30.66 -27.04 9.23
CA GLY A 487 30.22 -26.85 10.61
C GLY A 487 31.11 -25.84 11.33
N GLU A 488 30.52 -24.87 12.02
CA GLU A 488 31.20 -23.87 12.84
C GLU A 488 30.84 -24.03 14.31
N GLY A 489 30.92 -25.27 14.81
CA GLY A 489 30.49 -25.61 16.17
C GLY A 489 28.99 -25.89 16.30
N GLY A 490 28.25 -25.89 15.18
CA GLY A 490 26.82 -26.21 15.15
C GLY A 490 26.48 -27.65 15.52
N GLY A 491 25.18 -27.92 15.69
CA GLY A 491 24.64 -29.21 16.08
C GLY A 491 23.85 -29.91 14.96
N LEU A 492 23.94 -31.24 14.92
CA LEU A 492 23.11 -32.14 14.13
C LEU A 492 22.36 -33.08 15.08
N TYR A 493 21.04 -33.03 15.11
CA TYR A 493 20.22 -33.84 16.01
C TYR A 493 19.47 -34.89 15.24
N LEU A 494 19.66 -36.15 15.61
CA LEU A 494 19.16 -37.32 14.90
C LEU A 494 18.37 -38.20 15.88
N ARG A 495 17.25 -38.75 15.43
CA ARG A 495 16.57 -39.85 16.10
C ARG A 495 17.07 -41.17 15.51
N THR A 496 17.48 -42.08 16.40
CA THR A 496 18.11 -43.35 16.02
C THR A 496 17.55 -44.49 16.85
N VAL A 497 17.18 -45.59 16.20
CA VAL A 497 16.92 -46.87 16.91
C VAL A 497 18.28 -47.43 17.35
N LEU A 498 18.65 -47.25 18.62
CA LEU A 498 19.92 -47.77 19.15
C LEU A 498 19.86 -49.28 19.33
N ALA A 499 20.26 -50.02 18.28
CA ALA A 499 20.36 -51.48 18.27
C ALA A 499 21.61 -51.94 17.48
N GLY A 500 21.50 -52.96 16.62
CA GLY A 500 22.64 -53.54 15.90
C GLY A 500 22.99 -52.76 14.63
N ASP A 501 23.82 -53.34 13.76
CA ASP A 501 24.18 -52.76 12.47
C ASP A 501 22.95 -52.45 11.61
N GLY A 502 23.01 -51.35 10.84
CA GLY A 502 21.93 -50.98 9.92
C GLY A 502 20.60 -50.61 10.58
N SER A 503 20.57 -50.40 11.90
CA SER A 503 19.37 -49.93 12.60
C SER A 503 18.86 -48.63 11.99
N ASN A 504 17.55 -48.44 11.99
CA ASN A 504 16.94 -47.26 11.39
C ASN A 504 17.39 -45.98 12.13
N SER A 505 17.86 -45.00 11.37
CA SER A 505 18.37 -43.74 11.89
C SER A 505 18.05 -42.62 10.92
N ASP A 506 17.78 -41.44 11.49
CA ASP A 506 17.91 -40.21 10.74
C ASP A 506 19.36 -40.04 10.30
N ARG A 507 19.55 -39.39 9.15
CA ARG A 507 20.90 -39.13 8.62
C ARG A 507 21.02 -37.85 7.84
N LEU A 508 22.20 -37.24 7.96
CA LEU A 508 22.68 -36.20 7.06
C LEU A 508 23.37 -36.84 5.85
N VAL A 509 23.05 -36.39 4.64
CA VAL A 509 23.69 -36.84 3.40
C VAL A 509 24.50 -35.68 2.82
N ILE A 510 25.76 -35.94 2.48
CA ILE A 510 26.65 -35.03 1.76
C ILE A 510 26.78 -35.57 0.34
N ASP A 511 26.14 -34.88 -0.61
CA ASP A 511 26.03 -35.33 -1.99
C ASP A 511 26.93 -34.50 -2.92
N GLY A 512 28.02 -35.11 -3.39
CA GLY A 512 29.00 -34.52 -4.32
C GLY A 512 30.00 -33.51 -3.72
N GLY A 513 29.68 -32.88 -2.58
CA GLY A 513 30.55 -31.89 -1.94
C GLY A 513 31.39 -32.40 -0.76
N THR A 514 31.92 -31.48 0.03
CA THR A 514 32.79 -31.80 1.18
C THR A 514 32.18 -31.35 2.51
N ALA A 515 32.15 -32.24 3.50
CA ALA A 515 31.89 -31.86 4.89
C ALA A 515 33.20 -31.53 5.63
N SER A 516 33.25 -30.35 6.24
CA SER A 516 34.43 -29.82 6.93
C SER A 516 34.05 -29.06 8.21
N GLY A 517 35.04 -28.52 8.91
CA GLY A 517 34.82 -27.78 10.16
C GLY A 517 34.54 -28.72 11.33
N THR A 518 33.61 -28.35 12.21
CA THR A 518 33.20 -29.15 13.38
C THR A 518 31.68 -29.09 13.59
N THR A 519 31.07 -30.23 13.88
CA THR A 519 29.64 -30.37 14.20
C THR A 519 29.45 -31.41 15.30
N GLY A 520 28.66 -31.07 16.32
CA GLY A 520 28.25 -32.00 17.36
C GLY A 520 27.01 -32.79 16.96
N ILE A 521 27.05 -34.12 17.02
CA ILE A 521 25.92 -35.00 16.76
C ILE A 521 25.24 -35.35 18.08
N GLY A 522 23.97 -34.97 18.22
CA GLY A 522 23.08 -35.39 19.30
C GLY A 522 22.19 -36.55 18.83
N ILE A 523 22.12 -37.62 19.63
CA ILE A 523 21.31 -38.81 19.32
C ILE A 523 20.14 -38.92 20.30
N LEU A 524 18.93 -38.92 19.78
CA LEU A 524 17.71 -39.26 20.51
C LEU A 524 17.35 -40.71 20.24
N ASN A 525 17.35 -41.56 21.27
CA ASN A 525 17.01 -42.97 21.10
C ASN A 525 15.52 -43.15 20.74
N ALA A 526 15.24 -43.83 19.64
CA ALA A 526 13.92 -44.14 19.11
C ALA A 526 13.34 -45.45 19.66
N GLY A 527 13.56 -45.74 20.95
CA GLY A 527 13.12 -46.98 21.60
C GLY A 527 14.02 -48.20 21.34
N GLY A 528 15.26 -48.00 20.88
CA GLY A 528 16.25 -49.08 20.77
C GLY A 528 16.69 -49.59 22.15
N GLY A 529 16.77 -50.91 22.31
CA GLY A 529 17.18 -51.55 23.57
C GLY A 529 18.68 -51.74 23.75
N GLY A 530 19.49 -51.35 22.75
CA GLY A 530 20.91 -51.66 22.66
C GLY A 530 21.18 -53.05 22.06
N ALA A 531 22.17 -53.13 21.18
CA ALA A 531 22.73 -54.39 20.69
C ALA A 531 24.16 -54.20 20.17
N ALA A 532 24.88 -55.30 19.99
CA ALA A 532 26.21 -55.28 19.41
C ALA A 532 26.16 -54.87 17.92
N THR A 533 27.01 -53.94 17.51
CA THR A 533 27.33 -53.66 16.10
C THR A 533 28.56 -54.47 15.70
N LEU A 534 28.39 -55.44 14.81
CA LEU A 534 29.41 -56.40 14.39
C LEU A 534 29.97 -56.10 12.98
N ALA A 535 29.40 -55.13 12.27
CA ALA A 535 29.79 -54.72 10.93
C ALA A 535 30.04 -53.20 10.89
N ASP A 536 29.47 -52.49 9.91
CA ASP A 536 29.72 -51.06 9.71
C ASP A 536 29.21 -50.19 10.87
N GLY A 537 28.13 -50.59 11.55
CA GLY A 537 27.42 -49.82 12.56
C GLY A 537 26.10 -49.22 12.06
N ILE A 538 25.59 -48.22 12.79
CA ILE A 538 24.37 -47.48 12.45
C ILE A 538 24.75 -46.21 11.69
N LEU A 539 24.35 -46.07 10.43
CA LEU A 539 24.72 -44.94 9.57
C LEU A 539 24.01 -43.65 10.00
N VAL A 540 24.79 -42.60 10.29
CA VAL A 540 24.27 -41.29 10.74
C VAL A 540 24.71 -40.11 9.86
N VAL A 541 25.84 -40.25 9.15
CA VAL A 541 26.23 -39.34 8.06
C VAL A 541 26.66 -40.17 6.86
N GLN A 542 26.14 -39.83 5.69
CA GLN A 542 26.41 -40.54 4.44
C GLN A 542 27.02 -39.61 3.41
N ALA A 543 28.09 -40.04 2.74
CA ALA A 543 28.64 -39.37 1.58
C ALA A 543 28.19 -40.09 0.30
N LEU A 544 27.73 -39.33 -0.69
CA LEU A 544 27.27 -39.83 -2.00
C LEU A 544 27.92 -39.08 -3.15
N ASN A 545 27.93 -39.70 -4.34
CA ASN A 545 28.35 -39.12 -5.61
C ASN A 545 29.71 -38.40 -5.58
N GLY A 546 30.70 -39.00 -4.91
CA GLY A 546 32.03 -38.43 -4.77
C GLY A 546 32.20 -37.46 -3.60
N GLY A 547 31.17 -37.32 -2.76
CA GLY A 547 31.24 -36.53 -1.54
C GLY A 547 32.31 -37.05 -0.57
N THR A 548 32.89 -36.14 0.21
CA THR A 548 33.94 -36.44 1.20
C THR A 548 33.64 -35.82 2.55
N THR A 549 34.22 -36.37 3.62
CA THR A 549 34.08 -35.81 4.97
C THR A 549 35.45 -35.69 5.65
N ALA A 550 35.74 -34.56 6.26
CA ALA A 550 36.98 -34.36 7.02
C ALA A 550 36.96 -35.14 8.33
N ALA A 551 38.11 -35.62 8.81
CA ALA A 551 38.20 -36.46 10.01
C ALA A 551 37.69 -35.79 11.30
N ASN A 552 37.67 -34.47 11.36
CA ASN A 552 37.18 -33.68 12.48
C ASN A 552 35.78 -33.06 12.24
N ALA A 553 35.13 -33.36 11.11
CA ALA A 553 33.86 -32.75 10.73
C ALA A 553 32.73 -33.06 11.74
N PHE A 554 32.74 -34.26 12.34
CA PHE A 554 31.69 -34.70 13.25
C PHE A 554 32.25 -35.32 14.53
N SER A 555 31.55 -35.10 15.64
CA SER A 555 31.82 -35.70 16.95
C SER A 555 30.49 -35.90 17.69
N LEU A 556 30.41 -36.77 18.69
CA LEU A 556 29.22 -36.86 19.55
C LEU A 556 29.17 -35.66 20.51
N PHE A 557 28.00 -35.05 20.63
CA PHE A 557 27.77 -33.95 21.58
C PHE A 557 27.70 -34.45 23.04
N ALA A 558 27.20 -35.67 23.24
CA ALA A 558 27.10 -36.33 24.53
C ALA A 558 27.29 -37.86 24.37
N PRO A 559 27.67 -38.59 25.44
CA PRO A 559 27.70 -40.05 25.41
C PRO A 559 26.35 -40.63 24.99
N VAL A 560 26.37 -41.69 24.18
CA VAL A 560 25.18 -42.35 23.65
C VAL A 560 25.15 -43.77 24.18
N SER A 561 24.07 -44.16 24.85
CA SER A 561 23.95 -45.52 25.41
C SER A 561 22.51 -46.03 25.31
N ALA A 562 22.36 -47.34 25.12
CA ALA A 562 21.09 -48.04 25.23
C ALA A 562 21.31 -49.44 25.80
N GLY A 563 20.53 -49.82 26.81
CA GLY A 563 20.70 -51.08 27.52
C GLY A 563 22.12 -51.21 28.11
N ALA A 564 22.79 -52.33 27.82
CA ALA A 564 24.16 -52.60 28.27
C ALA A 564 25.25 -52.08 27.30
N TYR A 565 24.86 -51.28 26.31
CA TYR A 565 25.73 -50.85 25.21
C TYR A 565 25.96 -49.35 25.23
N GLU A 566 27.23 -48.95 25.10
CA GLU A 566 27.63 -47.59 24.81
C GLU A 566 28.03 -47.48 23.34
N TYR A 567 27.59 -46.42 22.66
CA TYR A 567 27.79 -46.18 21.24
C TYR A 567 28.78 -45.04 21.03
N PHE A 568 29.77 -45.28 20.19
CA PHE A 568 30.80 -44.32 19.78
C PHE A 568 30.66 -44.01 18.30
N LEU A 569 31.03 -42.80 17.90
CA LEU A 569 30.99 -42.36 16.52
C LEU A 569 32.32 -42.66 15.81
N PHE A 570 32.26 -43.33 14.66
CA PHE A 570 33.41 -43.67 13.83
C PHE A 570 33.24 -43.15 12.41
N LYS A 571 34.29 -42.53 11.85
CA LYS A 571 34.41 -42.29 10.41
C LYS A 571 34.85 -43.59 9.71
N GLY A 572 34.16 -43.93 8.63
CA GLY A 572 34.42 -45.10 7.81
C GLY A 572 33.75 -46.37 8.35
N GLY A 573 33.17 -47.16 7.44
CA GLY A 573 32.71 -48.53 7.69
C GLY A 573 33.86 -49.54 7.72
N VAL A 574 33.54 -50.79 8.04
CA VAL A 574 34.39 -51.97 7.82
C VAL A 574 34.36 -52.36 6.33
N SER A 575 33.25 -52.11 5.64
CA SER A 575 33.06 -52.38 4.21
C SER A 575 33.84 -51.41 3.33
N ALA A 576 34.42 -51.90 2.23
CA ALA A 576 35.12 -51.06 1.25
C ALA A 576 34.18 -50.00 0.64
N GLY A 577 34.71 -48.80 0.38
CA GLY A 577 33.96 -47.69 -0.22
C GLY A 577 33.11 -46.87 0.76
N THR A 578 33.14 -47.17 2.05
CA THR A 578 32.39 -46.44 3.09
C THR A 578 33.24 -45.43 3.87
N GLY A 579 34.48 -45.16 3.45
CA GLY A 579 35.47 -44.36 4.19
C GLY A 579 35.05 -42.92 4.48
N GLU A 580 34.06 -42.39 3.76
CA GLU A 580 33.53 -41.04 3.92
C GLU A 580 32.23 -40.97 4.73
N ASN A 581 31.66 -42.13 5.12
CA ASN A 581 30.46 -42.23 5.95
C ASN A 581 30.81 -42.19 7.45
N TRP A 582 29.82 -41.93 8.29
CA TRP A 582 29.95 -41.98 9.75
C TRP A 582 28.91 -42.89 10.38
N TYR A 583 29.36 -43.71 11.33
CA TYR A 583 28.55 -44.76 11.95
C TYR A 583 28.64 -44.71 13.48
N LEU A 584 27.53 -45.02 14.15
CA LEU A 584 27.55 -45.39 15.57
C LEU A 584 27.90 -46.87 15.70
N ARG A 585 28.89 -47.19 16.53
CA ARG A 585 29.25 -48.57 16.89
C ARG A 585 29.25 -48.76 18.38
N SER A 586 28.71 -49.89 18.83
CA SER A 586 28.59 -50.20 20.24
C SER A 586 29.77 -50.98 20.80
N THR A 587 30.02 -50.76 22.09
CA THR A 587 30.81 -51.65 22.93
C THR A 587 29.95 -52.06 24.14
N LEU A 588 30.27 -53.21 24.75
CA LEU A 588 29.62 -53.63 25.98
C LEU A 588 30.15 -52.77 27.13
N VAL A 589 29.26 -52.17 27.92
CA VAL A 589 29.65 -51.57 29.19
C VAL A 589 29.93 -52.71 30.17
N ALA A 590 31.16 -52.79 30.66
CA ALA A 590 31.50 -53.76 31.70
C ALA A 590 30.67 -53.46 32.96
N GLY A 591 29.82 -54.41 33.35
CA GLY A 591 29.08 -54.29 34.61
C GLY A 591 30.04 -54.23 35.81
N PRO A 592 29.59 -53.74 36.98
CA PRO A 592 30.40 -53.79 38.19
C PRO A 592 30.85 -55.22 38.43
N THR A 593 32.16 -55.40 38.66
CA THR A 593 32.73 -56.70 39.02
C THR A 593 31.91 -57.25 40.20
N PRO A 594 31.34 -58.46 40.10
CA PRO A 594 30.63 -59.05 41.23
C PRO A 594 31.54 -59.01 42.46
N ALA A 595 30.99 -58.59 43.61
CA ALA A 595 31.74 -58.66 44.87
C ALA A 595 32.33 -60.08 45.01
N PRO A 596 33.59 -60.23 45.45
CA PRO A 596 34.17 -61.55 45.62
C PRO A 596 33.21 -62.40 46.44
N ASN A 597 32.75 -63.53 45.88
CA ASN A 597 32.04 -64.53 46.64
C ASN A 597 32.97 -64.95 47.77
N GLY A 598 32.71 -64.47 48.99
CA GLY A 598 33.50 -64.79 50.16
C GLY A 598 33.46 -66.30 50.40
N ASN A 599 34.47 -67.00 49.91
CA ASN A 599 34.90 -68.30 50.39
C ASN A 599 35.58 -68.13 51.77
N GLY A 600 34.82 -67.56 52.71
CA GLY A 600 35.16 -67.50 54.12
C GLY A 600 34.40 -68.60 54.84
N ASN A 601 35.11 -69.68 55.15
CA ASN A 601 34.69 -70.65 56.15
C ASN A 601 34.61 -69.89 57.49
N ALA A 602 33.46 -69.33 57.83
CA ALA A 602 33.27 -68.59 59.07
C ALA A 602 33.36 -69.57 60.24
N THR A 603 34.49 -69.54 60.93
CA THR A 603 34.64 -70.16 62.25
C THR A 603 33.80 -69.33 63.23
N PRO A 604 32.97 -69.94 64.10
CA PRO A 604 32.17 -69.21 65.08
C PRO A 604 33.06 -68.32 65.99
N PRO A 605 32.56 -67.18 66.48
CA PRO A 605 33.36 -66.28 67.30
C PRO A 605 33.77 -66.95 68.61
N ALA A 606 34.99 -66.66 69.08
CA ALA A 606 35.48 -67.10 70.39
C ALA A 606 34.60 -66.55 71.52
N PRO A 607 34.38 -67.32 72.60
CA PRO A 607 33.56 -66.88 73.73
C PRO A 607 34.16 -65.63 74.38
N THR A 608 33.27 -64.70 74.77
CA THR A 608 33.61 -63.46 75.47
C THR A 608 34.29 -63.75 76.81
N PRO A 609 35.38 -63.04 77.17
CA PRO A 609 36.01 -63.16 78.49
C PRO A 609 35.09 -62.72 79.62
N ASP A 610 35.14 -63.43 80.75
CA ASP A 610 34.42 -63.10 81.97
C ASP A 610 34.79 -61.70 82.49
N VAL A 611 33.76 -60.95 82.89
CA VAL A 611 33.87 -59.63 83.50
C VAL A 611 34.33 -59.80 84.95
N ALA A 612 35.48 -59.22 85.29
CA ALA A 612 35.96 -59.15 86.67
C ALA A 612 35.07 -58.21 87.52
N PRO A 613 34.77 -58.57 88.78
CA PRO A 613 33.88 -57.78 89.64
C PRO A 613 34.56 -56.50 90.15
N PRO A 614 33.83 -55.39 90.35
CA PRO A 614 34.34 -54.24 91.08
C PRO A 614 34.32 -54.47 92.62
N PRO A 615 35.26 -53.88 93.38
CA PRO A 615 35.52 -54.12 94.81
C PRO A 615 34.59 -53.28 95.74
N PRO A 616 34.65 -53.46 97.09
CA PRO A 616 33.49 -53.48 98.00
C PRO A 616 32.74 -52.16 98.20
#